data_AF-M5BTJ6-F1
#
_entry.id   AF-M5BTJ6-F1
#
_cell.length_a   1.000
_cell.length_b   1.000
_cell.length_c   1.000
_cell.angle_alpha   90.00
_cell.angle_beta   90.00
_cell.angle_gamma   90.00
#
_symmetry.space_group_name_H-M   'P 1'
#
loop_
_entity.id
_entity.type
_entity.pdbx_description
1 polymer ?
#
loop_
_entity_poly.entity_id
_entity_poly.type
_entity_poly.pdbx_seq_one_letter_code
_entity_poly.pdbx_strand_id
1 'polypeptide(L)'
;MPKVVSEVEKPTEINYYRKSETCWLDYLPSAVLQVVATITFVAVALEDGAINFYTNTGRRAMATVILDSPCSHLEASKHFLLAISATGMVYSWNIRNASALFPPVSILPLLSANTSIDSIQLRPNGSHLILLSSGTAVSYEPSLMSWSRVSEPRWADGSDSWTGRQRGPSSARGVLANMEVSLTEIRGQDGDTSAIRRPQWWNSALTLGHLESRLGAAQLLDSPAEYKQALLLYAKRLADEGFRSKAEELIKELSGPMYYRPGREEKWQPTVLNMNKRDLLKDVLGIFARSKTLAKLGQDYQEILKKANEKDDV
;
A
#
# COMPACT_ATOMS: atom_id res chain seq x y z
N MET A 1 19.32 -29.69 50.33
CA MET A 1 19.26 -28.75 49.18
C MET A 1 18.33 -29.35 48.15
N PRO A 2 17.31 -28.63 47.64
CA PRO A 2 16.51 -29.15 46.55
C PRO A 2 17.35 -29.13 45.27
N LYS A 3 17.48 -30.28 44.61
CA LYS A 3 17.98 -30.38 43.24
C LYS A 3 16.88 -29.86 42.32
N VAL A 4 17.05 -28.65 41.80
CA VAL A 4 16.30 -28.21 40.61
C VAL A 4 16.85 -29.02 39.45
N VAL A 5 16.12 -30.06 39.06
CA VAL A 5 16.37 -30.73 37.78
C VAL A 5 15.74 -29.81 36.74
N SER A 6 16.53 -28.91 36.16
CA SER A 6 16.12 -28.24 34.93
C SER A 6 16.10 -29.32 33.85
N GLU A 7 14.91 -29.75 33.40
CA GLU A 7 14.79 -30.43 32.12
C GLU A 7 15.47 -29.53 31.09
N VAL A 8 16.58 -30.00 30.51
CA VAL A 8 17.24 -29.29 29.41
C VAL A 8 16.30 -29.45 28.23
N GLU A 9 15.48 -28.42 28.01
CA GLU A 9 14.56 -28.36 26.88
C GLU A 9 15.37 -28.60 25.60
N LYS A 10 14.90 -29.54 24.77
CA LYS A 10 15.63 -29.90 23.55
C LYS A 10 15.69 -28.65 22.66
N PRO A 11 16.88 -28.22 22.22
CA PRO A 11 17.00 -27.00 21.42
C PRO A 11 16.25 -27.17 20.10
N THR A 12 15.64 -26.08 19.63
CA THR A 12 14.88 -26.11 18.38
C THR A 12 15.84 -26.02 17.21
N GLU A 13 15.83 -27.04 16.35
CA GLU A 13 16.68 -27.11 15.16
C GLU A 13 15.99 -26.43 13.97
N ILE A 14 16.71 -25.56 13.26
CA ILE A 14 16.27 -25.01 11.98
C ILE A 14 17.20 -25.46 10.86
N ASN A 15 16.61 -25.89 9.75
CA ASN A 15 17.32 -26.33 8.56
C ASN A 15 16.86 -25.53 7.35
N TYR A 16 17.81 -25.00 6.58
CA TYR A 16 17.52 -24.36 5.31
C TYR A 16 17.98 -25.24 4.15
N TYR A 17 17.03 -25.63 3.31
CA TYR A 17 17.29 -26.46 2.13
C TYR A 17 17.17 -25.65 0.85
N ARG A 18 18.03 -25.97 -0.13
CA ARG A 18 17.90 -25.49 -1.52
C ARG A 18 18.10 -26.68 -2.45
N LYS A 19 17.11 -26.96 -3.30
CA LYS A 19 17.15 -28.10 -4.24
C LYS A 19 17.51 -29.43 -3.54
N SER A 20 16.94 -29.68 -2.37
CA SER A 20 17.17 -30.87 -1.52
C SER A 20 18.57 -30.98 -0.89
N GLU A 21 19.42 -29.96 -1.01
CA GLU A 21 20.69 -29.88 -0.28
C GLU A 21 20.54 -28.98 0.96
N THR A 22 21.02 -29.44 2.11
CA THR A 22 21.13 -28.63 3.32
C THR A 22 22.17 -27.55 3.08
N CYS A 23 21.76 -26.28 3.04
CA CYS A 23 22.69 -25.17 2.91
C CYS A 23 23.30 -24.80 4.26
N TRP A 24 22.46 -24.76 5.30
CA TRP A 24 22.89 -24.42 6.66
C TRP A 24 21.87 -24.92 7.68
N LEU A 25 22.34 -25.04 8.93
CA LEU A 25 21.57 -25.44 10.11
C LEU A 25 21.95 -24.52 11.27
N ASP A 26 20.99 -24.28 12.17
CA ASP A 26 21.21 -23.57 13.42
C ASP A 26 20.33 -24.14 14.54
N TYR A 27 20.70 -23.89 15.80
CA TYR A 27 19.94 -24.28 16.98
C TYR A 27 19.47 -23.04 17.73
N LEU A 28 18.19 -23.01 18.08
CA LEU A 28 17.51 -21.90 18.74
C LEU A 28 17.11 -22.26 20.18
N PRO A 29 17.16 -21.29 21.10
CA PRO A 29 16.90 -21.51 22.52
C PRO A 29 15.42 -21.77 22.83
N SER A 30 14.51 -21.36 21.93
CA SER A 30 13.06 -21.38 22.13
C SER A 30 12.37 -21.93 20.88
N ALA A 31 11.12 -22.37 21.00
CA ALA A 31 10.34 -22.89 19.89
C ALA A 31 10.11 -21.84 18.80
N VAL A 32 10.15 -22.26 17.54
CA VAL A 32 9.87 -21.41 16.38
C VAL A 32 8.37 -21.33 16.15
N LEU A 33 7.81 -20.12 16.21
CA LEU A 33 6.39 -19.88 15.94
C LEU A 33 6.13 -19.59 14.46
N GLN A 34 6.98 -18.77 13.83
CA GLN A 34 6.82 -18.36 12.43
C GLN A 34 8.17 -18.23 11.72
N VAL A 35 8.15 -18.50 10.43
CA VAL A 35 9.31 -18.37 9.55
C VAL A 35 8.86 -17.71 8.25
N VAL A 36 9.66 -16.76 7.80
CA VAL A 36 9.52 -16.16 6.46
C VAL A 36 10.86 -16.19 5.76
N ALA A 37 10.82 -16.46 4.45
CA ALA A 37 12.01 -16.48 3.62
C ALA A 37 11.78 -15.64 2.37
N THR A 38 12.76 -14.82 2.04
CA THR A 38 12.80 -14.03 0.81
C THR A 38 14.02 -14.43 -0.02
N ILE A 39 14.16 -13.85 -1.21
CA ILE A 39 15.39 -13.99 -1.99
C ILE A 39 16.62 -13.32 -1.32
N THR A 40 16.44 -12.56 -0.23
CA THR A 40 17.51 -11.75 0.39
C THR A 40 17.83 -12.14 1.82
N PHE A 41 16.85 -12.59 2.60
CA PHE A 41 17.01 -13.00 3.99
C PHE A 41 15.93 -14.01 4.41
N VAL A 42 16.18 -14.69 5.54
CA VAL A 42 15.23 -15.54 6.28
C VAL A 42 15.05 -14.94 7.67
N ALA A 43 13.82 -14.82 8.14
CA ALA A 43 13.52 -14.41 9.51
C ALA A 43 12.73 -15.49 10.24
N VAL A 44 13.04 -15.67 11.51
CA VAL A 44 12.50 -16.72 12.37
C VAL A 44 12.04 -16.07 13.66
N ALA A 45 10.74 -16.13 13.95
CA ALA A 45 10.15 -15.63 15.18
C ALA A 45 9.97 -16.75 16.20
N LEU A 46 10.38 -16.48 17.43
CA LEU A 46 10.43 -17.41 18.54
C LEU A 46 9.30 -17.17 19.54
N GLU A 47 9.03 -18.18 20.36
CA GLU A 47 8.03 -18.14 21.43
C GLU A 47 8.36 -17.14 22.54
N ASP A 48 9.64 -16.85 22.78
CA ASP A 48 10.08 -15.83 23.73
C ASP A 48 9.94 -14.38 23.21
N GLY A 49 9.40 -14.20 22.00
CA GLY A 49 9.27 -12.90 21.35
C GLY A 49 10.53 -12.43 20.61
N ALA A 50 11.59 -13.22 20.54
CA ALA A 50 12.76 -12.88 19.74
C ALA A 50 12.54 -13.17 18.25
N ILE A 51 13.09 -12.32 17.37
CA ILE A 51 13.19 -12.57 15.93
C ILE A 51 14.65 -12.64 15.53
N ASN A 52 15.04 -13.78 14.96
CA ASN A 52 16.36 -14.04 14.42
C ASN A 52 16.37 -13.83 12.89
N PHE A 53 17.46 -13.25 12.39
CA PHE A 53 17.61 -12.92 10.97
C PHE A 53 18.83 -13.61 10.38
N TYR A 54 18.63 -14.28 9.25
CA TYR A 54 19.67 -15.01 8.54
C TYR A 54 19.77 -14.53 7.09
N THR A 55 20.97 -14.56 6.53
CA THR A 55 21.15 -14.54 5.09
C THR A 55 20.73 -15.89 4.51
N ASN A 56 20.50 -15.96 3.20
CA ASN A 56 20.18 -17.23 2.54
C ASN A 56 21.36 -18.23 2.55
N THR A 57 22.50 -17.85 3.13
CA THR A 57 23.69 -18.67 3.36
C THR A 57 23.94 -18.99 4.84
N GLY A 58 23.05 -18.58 5.75
CA GLY A 58 23.08 -18.94 7.17
C GLY A 58 23.85 -17.99 8.09
N ARG A 59 24.39 -16.87 7.58
CA ARG A 59 24.99 -15.85 8.44
C ARG A 59 23.91 -15.00 9.11
N ARG A 60 24.18 -14.42 10.27
CA ARG A 60 23.27 -13.41 10.87
C ARG A 60 23.17 -12.19 9.94
N ALA A 61 21.96 -11.88 9.47
CA ALA A 61 21.71 -10.72 8.59
C ALA A 61 21.63 -9.40 9.37
N MET A 62 21.15 -9.45 10.61
CA MET A 62 21.21 -8.37 11.59
C MET A 62 21.15 -8.94 13.01
N ALA A 63 21.25 -8.07 14.03
CA ALA A 63 21.06 -8.45 15.42
C ALA A 63 19.64 -8.99 15.67
N THR A 64 19.52 -9.96 16.58
CA THR A 64 18.23 -10.44 17.08
C THR A 64 17.46 -9.29 17.72
N VAL A 65 16.21 -9.13 17.35
CA VAL A 65 15.31 -8.13 17.95
C VAL A 65 14.33 -8.83 18.86
N ILE A 66 13.88 -8.14 19.91
CA ILE A 66 12.94 -8.66 20.90
C ILE A 66 11.66 -7.84 20.79
N LEU A 67 10.53 -8.52 20.59
CA LEU A 67 9.20 -7.93 20.58
C LEU A 67 8.66 -7.72 22.01
N ASP A 68 7.53 -7.03 22.14
CA ASP A 68 6.82 -6.90 23.40
C ASP A 68 6.02 -8.16 23.80
N SER A 69 5.69 -9.01 22.83
CA SER A 69 5.04 -10.31 23.01
C SER A 69 5.35 -11.24 21.82
N PRO A 70 5.01 -12.54 21.89
CA PRO A 70 5.29 -13.48 20.80
C PRO A 70 4.69 -13.02 19.46
N CYS A 71 5.34 -13.36 18.36
CA CYS A 71 4.91 -12.93 17.02
C CYS A 71 3.61 -13.65 16.61
N SER A 72 2.56 -12.87 16.33
CA SER A 72 1.27 -13.37 15.85
C SER A 72 1.18 -13.38 14.32
N HIS A 73 1.82 -12.43 13.63
CA HIS A 73 1.89 -12.43 12.17
C HIS A 73 3.26 -11.93 11.71
N LEU A 74 3.86 -12.64 10.76
CA LEU A 74 5.16 -12.33 10.19
C LEU A 74 5.07 -12.33 8.67
N GLU A 75 5.36 -11.20 8.03
CA GLU A 75 5.28 -11.04 6.58
C GLU A 75 6.56 -10.39 6.05
N ALA A 76 7.11 -10.88 4.93
CA ALA A 76 8.36 -10.39 4.37
C ALA A 76 8.28 -10.13 2.87
N SER A 77 8.98 -9.08 2.41
CA SER A 77 9.03 -8.71 1.00
C SER A 77 10.36 -8.07 0.65
N LYS A 78 11.12 -8.71 -0.24
CA LYS A 78 12.47 -8.30 -0.63
C LYS A 78 13.39 -8.10 0.58
N HIS A 79 13.62 -6.87 1.04
CA HIS A 79 14.45 -6.53 2.20
C HIS A 79 13.64 -6.07 3.41
N PHE A 80 12.32 -6.08 3.33
CA PHE A 80 11.45 -5.57 4.36
C PHE A 80 10.80 -6.71 5.12
N LEU A 81 10.62 -6.51 6.41
CA LEU A 81 9.89 -7.39 7.31
C LEU A 81 8.82 -6.57 8.03
N LEU A 82 7.63 -7.15 8.19
CA LEU A 82 6.58 -6.69 9.07
C LEU A 82 6.32 -7.78 10.11
N ALA A 83 6.28 -7.42 11.38
CA ALA A 83 5.86 -8.31 12.45
C ALA A 83 4.72 -7.67 13.24
N ILE A 84 3.70 -8.44 13.56
CA ILE A 84 2.63 -8.05 14.48
C ILE A 84 2.71 -9.00 15.68
N SER A 85 2.89 -8.43 16.86
CA SER A 85 2.93 -9.18 18.11
C SER A 85 1.53 -9.56 18.60
N ALA A 86 1.43 -10.51 19.53
CA ALA A 86 0.16 -10.98 20.09
C ALA A 86 -0.63 -9.89 20.83
N THR A 87 0.04 -8.86 21.34
CA THR A 87 -0.55 -7.65 21.93
C THR A 87 -1.02 -6.63 20.89
N GLY A 88 -0.79 -6.88 19.60
CA GLY A 88 -1.20 -5.99 18.51
C GLY A 88 -0.23 -4.83 18.27
N MET A 89 1.04 -4.95 18.64
CA MET A 89 2.07 -3.99 18.22
C MET A 89 2.63 -4.38 16.86
N VAL A 90 2.70 -3.39 15.96
CA VAL A 90 3.19 -3.53 14.60
C VAL A 90 4.59 -2.97 14.51
N TYR A 91 5.50 -3.80 14.01
CA TYR A 91 6.90 -3.49 13.81
C TYR A 91 7.24 -3.65 12.34
N SER A 92 8.09 -2.76 11.82
CA SER A 92 8.58 -2.89 10.44
C SER A 92 10.04 -2.50 10.32
N TRP A 93 10.81 -3.31 9.60
CA TRP A 93 12.24 -3.12 9.43
C TRP A 93 12.67 -3.25 7.98
N ASN A 94 13.68 -2.46 7.63
CA ASN A 94 14.50 -2.67 6.45
C ASN A 94 15.76 -3.44 6.85
N ILE A 95 15.81 -4.71 6.46
CA ILE A 95 16.87 -5.63 6.83
C ILE A 95 18.21 -5.26 6.20
N ARG A 96 18.19 -4.69 4.99
CA ARG A 96 19.40 -4.25 4.29
C ARG A 96 20.11 -3.14 5.05
N ASN A 97 19.36 -2.22 5.64
CA ASN A 97 19.89 -1.04 6.32
C ASN A 97 19.96 -1.22 7.84
N ALA A 98 19.49 -2.36 8.36
CA ALA A 98 19.31 -2.61 9.80
C ALA A 98 18.60 -1.46 10.54
N SER A 99 17.52 -0.97 9.96
CA SER A 99 16.76 0.17 10.48
C SER A 99 15.26 -0.11 10.52
N ALA A 100 14.56 0.45 11.51
CA ALA A 100 13.10 0.44 11.52
C ALA A 100 12.55 1.43 10.48
N LEU A 101 11.38 1.12 9.90
CA LEU A 101 10.66 2.07 9.03
C LEU A 101 9.87 3.10 9.83
N PHE A 102 9.38 2.71 11.01
CA PHE A 102 8.65 3.53 11.95
C PHE A 102 8.78 2.91 13.35
N PRO A 103 8.59 3.68 14.44
CA PRO A 103 8.57 3.13 15.79
C PRO A 103 7.40 2.14 15.96
N PRO A 104 7.43 1.22 16.94
CA PRO A 104 6.34 0.28 17.16
C PRO A 104 5.00 1.01 17.35
N VAL A 105 3.97 0.60 16.62
CA VAL A 105 2.63 1.22 16.65
C VAL A 105 1.53 0.19 16.87
N SER A 106 0.53 0.54 17.67
CA SER A 106 -0.58 -0.36 17.94
C SER A 106 -1.58 -0.40 16.78
N ILE A 107 -2.01 -1.60 16.40
CA ILE A 107 -3.14 -1.82 15.47
C ILE A 107 -4.49 -1.90 16.19
N LEU A 108 -4.49 -2.05 17.53
CA LEU A 108 -5.71 -2.23 18.32
C LEU A 108 -6.78 -1.16 18.09
N PRO A 109 -6.47 0.14 17.88
CA PRO A 109 -7.50 1.14 17.57
C PRO A 109 -8.33 0.85 16.31
N LEU A 110 -7.82 0.00 15.41
CA LEU A 110 -8.52 -0.42 14.18
C LEU A 110 -9.31 -1.72 14.37
N LEU A 111 -8.98 -2.50 15.40
CA LEU A 111 -9.64 -3.77 15.71
C LEU A 111 -10.79 -3.50 16.70
N SER A 112 -12.03 -3.65 16.24
CA SER A 112 -13.18 -3.73 17.14
C SER A 112 -13.30 -5.15 17.72
N ALA A 113 -14.18 -5.36 18.72
CA ALA A 113 -14.37 -6.67 19.35
C ALA A 113 -14.67 -7.82 18.35
N ASN A 114 -15.21 -7.51 17.18
CA ASN A 114 -15.55 -8.47 16.13
C ASN A 114 -14.66 -8.35 14.88
N THR A 115 -13.55 -7.60 14.96
CA THR A 115 -12.65 -7.39 13.82
C THR A 115 -11.33 -8.09 14.06
N SER A 116 -10.95 -8.96 13.13
CA SER A 116 -9.66 -9.62 13.10
C SER A 116 -8.87 -9.18 11.88
N ILE A 117 -7.58 -9.50 11.87
CA ILE A 117 -6.75 -9.38 10.67
C ILE A 117 -7.07 -10.59 9.78
N ASP A 118 -7.44 -10.33 8.52
CA ASP A 118 -7.76 -11.36 7.53
C ASP A 118 -6.55 -11.68 6.66
N SER A 119 -5.86 -10.65 6.17
CA SER A 119 -4.63 -10.82 5.41
C SER A 119 -3.69 -9.62 5.54
N ILE A 120 -2.41 -9.87 5.32
CA ILE A 120 -1.35 -8.88 5.32
C ILE A 120 -0.56 -9.05 4.03
N GLN A 121 -0.26 -7.94 3.36
CA GLN A 121 0.62 -7.94 2.19
C GLN A 121 1.70 -6.88 2.37
N LEU A 122 2.96 -7.31 2.42
CA LEU A 122 4.11 -6.40 2.48
C LEU A 122 4.65 -6.14 1.07
N ARG A 123 4.90 -4.87 0.75
CA ARG A 123 5.42 -4.45 -0.56
C ARG A 123 6.94 -4.28 -0.54
N PRO A 124 7.61 -4.42 -1.70
CA PRO A 124 9.06 -4.22 -1.82
C PRO A 124 9.55 -2.78 -1.60
N ASN A 125 8.67 -1.83 -1.28
CA ASN A 125 8.99 -0.46 -0.87
C ASN A 125 8.88 -0.26 0.67
N GLY A 126 8.46 -1.30 1.42
CA GLY A 126 8.22 -1.24 2.87
C GLY A 126 6.80 -0.85 3.29
N SER A 127 5.96 -0.41 2.36
CA SER A 127 4.53 -0.22 2.62
C SER A 127 3.83 -1.58 2.81
N HIS A 128 2.79 -1.60 3.61
CA HIS A 128 2.01 -2.81 3.87
C HIS A 128 0.53 -2.53 3.69
N LEU A 129 -0.22 -3.57 3.35
CA LEU A 129 -1.66 -3.53 3.28
C LEU A 129 -2.21 -4.57 4.23
N ILE A 130 -2.99 -4.14 5.21
CA ILE A 130 -3.65 -5.01 6.18
C ILE A 130 -5.13 -5.00 5.85
N LEU A 131 -5.67 -6.17 5.57
CA LEU A 131 -7.09 -6.39 5.35
C LEU A 131 -7.71 -6.84 6.67
N LEU A 132 -8.74 -6.13 7.09
CA LEU A 132 -9.51 -6.46 8.27
C LEU A 132 -10.77 -7.23 7.89
N SER A 133 -11.25 -8.11 8.78
CA SER A 133 -12.50 -8.85 8.58
C SER A 133 -13.73 -7.95 8.45
N SER A 134 -13.62 -6.68 8.86
CA SER A 134 -14.64 -5.64 8.62
C SER A 134 -14.73 -5.18 7.15
N GLY A 135 -13.90 -5.72 6.27
CA GLY A 135 -13.80 -5.27 4.87
C GLY A 135 -13.11 -3.91 4.73
N THR A 136 -12.33 -3.47 5.73
CA THR A 136 -11.51 -2.26 5.58
C THR A 136 -10.07 -2.64 5.28
N ALA A 137 -9.47 -2.01 4.27
CA ALA A 137 -8.04 -2.13 3.99
C ALA A 137 -7.32 -0.91 4.56
N VAL A 138 -6.27 -1.14 5.35
CA VAL A 138 -5.52 -0.10 6.06
C VAL A 138 -4.02 -0.25 5.83
N SER A 139 -3.28 0.84 6.01
CA SER A 139 -1.83 0.89 5.95
C SER A 139 -1.32 1.95 6.90
N TYR A 140 -0.15 1.78 7.49
CA TYR A 140 0.47 2.82 8.31
C TYR A 140 1.34 3.72 7.44
N GLU A 141 1.14 5.03 7.57
CA GLU A 141 1.91 6.04 6.83
C GLU A 141 2.96 6.70 7.75
N PRO A 142 4.26 6.42 7.56
CA PRO A 142 5.30 6.96 8.44
C PRO A 142 5.43 8.49 8.41
N SER A 143 5.12 9.12 7.28
CA SER A 143 5.13 10.59 7.14
C SER A 143 4.07 11.28 7.99
N LEU A 144 2.91 10.63 8.18
CA LEU A 144 1.80 11.15 8.97
C LEU A 144 1.76 10.61 10.39
N MET A 145 2.57 9.58 10.68
CA MET A 145 2.56 8.86 11.96
C MET A 145 1.17 8.33 12.32
N SER A 146 0.42 7.89 11.31
CA SER A 146 -0.98 7.49 11.47
C SER A 146 -1.37 6.37 10.52
N TRP A 147 -2.38 5.61 10.92
CA TRP A 147 -3.06 4.66 10.05
C TRP A 147 -3.92 5.39 9.01
N SER A 148 -3.70 5.09 7.73
CA SER A 148 -4.51 5.55 6.62
C SER A 148 -5.41 4.43 6.11
N ARG A 149 -6.63 4.80 5.73
CA ARG A 149 -7.57 3.87 5.10
C ARG A 149 -7.30 3.86 3.60
N VAL A 150 -6.94 2.69 3.09
CA VAL A 150 -6.58 2.47 1.67
C VAL A 150 -7.84 2.22 0.84
N SER A 151 -8.77 1.41 1.36
CA SER A 151 -10.06 1.12 0.74
C SER A 151 -11.08 0.66 1.77
N GLU A 152 -12.36 0.69 1.40
CA GLU A 152 -13.49 0.36 2.27
C GLU A 152 -14.68 -0.17 1.47
N PRO A 153 -15.60 -0.92 2.13
CA PRO A 153 -16.69 -1.61 1.46
C PRO A 153 -17.64 -0.66 0.74
N ARG A 154 -17.82 0.57 1.26
CA ARG A 154 -18.76 1.55 0.70
C ARG A 154 -18.45 1.98 -0.72
N TRP A 155 -17.22 1.78 -1.21
CA TRP A 155 -16.91 2.03 -2.62
C TRP A 155 -17.64 1.06 -3.54
N ALA A 156 -17.83 -0.19 -3.12
CA ALA A 156 -18.52 -1.23 -3.88
C ALA A 156 -20.03 -0.98 -4.05
N ASP A 157 -20.62 -0.10 -3.22
CA ASP A 157 -22.04 0.26 -3.22
C ASP A 157 -22.46 1.09 -4.44
N GLY A 158 -21.54 1.89 -5.00
CA GLY A 158 -21.93 2.89 -6.01
C GLY A 158 -20.82 3.56 -6.79
N SER A 159 -19.55 3.18 -6.60
CA SER A 159 -18.49 3.63 -7.50
C SER A 159 -18.56 2.88 -8.83
N ASP A 160 -18.71 3.62 -9.93
CA ASP A 160 -18.67 3.08 -11.30
C ASP A 160 -17.27 2.54 -11.67
N SER A 161 -16.24 2.92 -10.90
CA SER A 161 -14.84 2.46 -11.07
C SER A 161 -14.45 1.30 -10.14
N TRP A 162 -15.40 0.68 -9.44
CA TRP A 162 -15.10 -0.48 -8.58
C TRP A 162 -14.70 -1.69 -9.42
N THR A 163 -13.49 -2.22 -9.20
CA THR A 163 -12.93 -3.33 -10.00
C THR A 163 -13.10 -4.70 -9.35
N GLY A 164 -13.56 -4.76 -8.09
CA GLY A 164 -13.79 -6.03 -7.38
C GLY A 164 -14.78 -7.00 -8.03
N ARG A 165 -15.60 -6.51 -8.98
CA ARG A 165 -16.54 -7.34 -9.76
C ARG A 165 -15.93 -7.93 -11.05
N GLN A 166 -14.75 -7.48 -11.48
CA GLN A 166 -14.12 -7.95 -12.72
C GLN A 166 -13.45 -9.32 -12.53
N ARG A 167 -13.85 -10.28 -13.38
CA ARG A 167 -13.23 -11.61 -13.46
C ARG A 167 -12.04 -11.56 -14.42
N GLY A 168 -10.85 -11.88 -13.91
CA GLY A 168 -9.61 -12.01 -14.69
C GLY A 168 -8.54 -12.72 -13.86
N PRO A 169 -7.45 -13.22 -14.46
CA PRO A 169 -6.36 -13.85 -13.71
C PRO A 169 -5.76 -12.87 -12.69
N SER A 170 -5.53 -13.32 -11.45
CA SER A 170 -4.98 -12.49 -10.35
C SER A 170 -3.57 -11.95 -10.65
N SER A 171 -2.78 -12.69 -11.44
CA SER A 171 -1.41 -12.31 -11.83
C SER A 171 -1.33 -11.13 -12.79
N ALA A 172 -2.42 -10.81 -13.49
CA ALA A 172 -2.49 -9.67 -14.40
C ALA A 172 -3.03 -8.40 -13.71
N ARG A 173 -3.48 -8.52 -12.46
CA ARG A 173 -4.12 -7.45 -11.70
C ARG A 173 -3.12 -6.80 -10.76
N GLY A 174 -3.21 -5.48 -10.62
CA GLY A 174 -2.45 -4.72 -9.63
C GLY A 174 -2.90 -5.04 -8.20
N VAL A 175 -2.16 -4.51 -7.21
CA VAL A 175 -2.39 -4.86 -5.80
C VAL A 175 -3.69 -4.25 -5.27
N LEU A 176 -4.07 -3.05 -5.71
CA LEU A 176 -5.37 -2.48 -5.33
C LEU A 176 -6.51 -3.27 -5.95
N ALA A 177 -6.40 -3.62 -7.23
CA ALA A 177 -7.41 -4.44 -7.91
C ALA A 177 -7.61 -5.80 -7.24
N ASN A 178 -6.53 -6.48 -6.83
CA ASN A 178 -6.62 -7.74 -6.09
C ASN A 178 -7.24 -7.54 -4.70
N MET A 179 -6.88 -6.47 -4.00
CA MET A 179 -7.49 -6.13 -2.71
C MET A 179 -8.99 -5.83 -2.82
N GLU A 180 -9.45 -5.10 -3.84
CA GLU A 180 -10.88 -4.84 -4.07
C GLU A 180 -11.68 -6.13 -4.32
N VAL A 181 -11.05 -7.17 -4.88
CA VAL A 181 -11.68 -8.48 -5.09
C VAL A 181 -11.85 -9.18 -3.75
N SER A 182 -10.79 -9.26 -2.93
CA SER A 182 -10.87 -9.81 -1.57
C SER A 182 -11.91 -9.07 -0.72
N LEU A 183 -11.98 -7.74 -0.85
CA LEU A 183 -13.02 -6.93 -0.21
C LEU A 183 -14.43 -7.27 -0.67
N THR A 184 -14.62 -7.59 -1.95
CA THR A 184 -15.92 -8.01 -2.47
C THR A 184 -16.32 -9.39 -1.92
N GLU A 185 -15.36 -10.29 -1.74
CA GLU A 185 -15.58 -11.61 -1.15
C GLU A 185 -15.97 -11.50 0.33
N ILE A 186 -15.29 -10.66 1.11
CA ILE A 186 -15.65 -10.37 2.51
C ILE A 186 -17.04 -9.72 2.59
N ARG A 187 -17.31 -8.72 1.74
CA ARG A 187 -18.61 -8.01 1.69
C ARG A 187 -19.77 -8.91 1.22
N GLY A 188 -19.51 -10.02 0.54
CA GLY A 188 -20.55 -10.98 0.12
C GLY A 188 -21.44 -11.47 1.28
N GLN A 189 -21.01 -11.25 2.53
CA GLN A 189 -21.74 -11.57 3.75
C GLN A 189 -22.75 -10.47 4.20
N ASP A 190 -22.61 -9.23 3.72
CA ASP A 190 -23.34 -8.04 4.23
C ASP A 190 -24.69 -7.73 3.52
N GLY A 191 -25.18 -8.64 2.67
CA GLY A 191 -26.51 -8.52 2.06
C GLY A 191 -26.65 -7.48 0.94
N ASP A 192 -27.80 -7.49 0.26
CA ASP A 192 -28.04 -6.66 -0.92
C ASP A 192 -28.51 -5.24 -0.54
N THR A 193 -27.62 -4.26 -0.77
CA THR A 193 -27.90 -2.83 -0.55
C THR A 193 -28.60 -2.15 -1.74
N SER A 194 -28.96 -2.88 -2.79
CA SER A 194 -29.56 -2.34 -4.02
C SER A 194 -30.91 -1.65 -3.78
N ALA A 195 -31.66 -2.09 -2.76
CA ALA A 195 -32.96 -1.53 -2.40
C ALA A 195 -32.89 -0.13 -1.76
N ILE A 196 -31.69 0.33 -1.36
CA ILE A 196 -31.51 1.64 -0.72
C ILE A 196 -31.62 2.74 -1.78
N ARG A 197 -32.61 3.62 -1.64
CA ARG A 197 -32.78 4.80 -2.51
C ARG A 197 -31.59 5.73 -2.36
N ARG A 198 -30.82 5.91 -3.44
CA ARG A 198 -29.63 6.77 -3.45
C ARG A 198 -29.99 8.21 -3.88
N PRO A 199 -29.40 9.25 -3.25
CA PRO A 199 -29.57 10.64 -3.66
C PRO A 199 -29.08 10.93 -5.09
N GLN A 200 -29.53 12.06 -5.65
CA GLN A 200 -28.95 12.59 -6.88
C GLN A 200 -27.45 12.85 -6.67
N TRP A 201 -26.61 12.51 -7.65
CA TRP A 201 -25.14 12.62 -7.61
C TRP A 201 -24.41 11.62 -6.70
N TRP A 202 -25.11 10.68 -6.06
CA TRP A 202 -24.50 9.70 -5.17
C TRP A 202 -23.36 8.91 -5.82
N ASN A 203 -23.62 8.30 -6.99
CA ASN A 203 -22.60 7.51 -7.70
C ASN A 203 -21.43 8.36 -8.18
N SER A 204 -21.69 9.57 -8.68
CA SER A 204 -20.64 10.49 -9.15
C SER A 204 -19.71 10.90 -8.00
N ALA A 205 -20.28 11.28 -6.85
CA ALA A 205 -19.51 11.65 -5.67
C ALA A 205 -18.71 10.46 -5.11
N LEU A 206 -19.34 9.28 -5.00
CA LEU A 206 -18.65 8.06 -4.57
C LEU A 206 -17.52 7.66 -5.53
N THR A 207 -17.75 7.73 -6.84
CA THR A 207 -16.75 7.39 -7.85
C THR A 207 -15.54 8.32 -7.76
N LEU A 208 -15.76 9.63 -7.62
CA LEU A 208 -14.66 10.58 -7.46
C LEU A 208 -13.88 10.32 -6.16
N GLY A 209 -14.57 10.17 -5.02
CA GLY A 209 -13.90 9.87 -3.74
C GLY A 209 -13.16 8.53 -3.75
N HIS A 210 -13.69 7.52 -4.44
CA HIS A 210 -13.02 6.24 -4.62
C HIS A 210 -11.74 6.39 -5.46
N LEU A 211 -11.80 7.12 -6.58
CA LEU A 211 -10.64 7.35 -7.43
C LEU A 211 -9.57 8.21 -6.73
N GLU A 212 -9.96 9.22 -5.95
CA GLU A 212 -9.08 10.00 -5.07
C GLU A 212 -8.38 9.09 -4.05
N SER A 213 -9.13 8.16 -3.42
CA SER A 213 -8.57 7.16 -2.51
C SER A 213 -7.61 6.21 -3.23
N ARG A 214 -7.95 5.74 -4.43
CA ARG A 214 -7.07 4.87 -5.24
C ARG A 214 -5.78 5.56 -5.67
N LEU A 215 -5.80 6.86 -5.93
CA LEU A 215 -4.58 7.63 -6.24
C LEU A 215 -3.60 7.62 -5.07
N GLY A 216 -4.07 7.99 -3.88
CA GLY A 216 -3.25 7.95 -2.66
C GLY A 216 -2.76 6.54 -2.33
N ALA A 217 -3.65 5.55 -2.44
CA ALA A 217 -3.34 4.15 -2.22
C ALA A 217 -2.28 3.61 -3.21
N ALA A 218 -2.38 3.95 -4.49
CA ALA A 218 -1.43 3.49 -5.51
C ALA A 218 -0.05 4.12 -5.31
N GLN A 219 0.00 5.37 -4.84
CA GLN A 219 1.23 6.03 -4.46
C GLN A 219 1.89 5.37 -3.25
N LEU A 220 1.10 5.08 -2.21
CA LEU A 220 1.58 4.41 -1.00
C LEU A 220 2.15 3.01 -1.31
N LEU A 221 1.43 2.22 -2.11
CA LEU A 221 1.79 0.84 -2.46
C LEU A 221 2.80 0.72 -3.61
N ASP A 222 3.35 1.84 -4.09
CA ASP A 222 4.28 1.89 -5.23
C ASP A 222 3.76 1.10 -6.45
N SER A 223 2.59 1.51 -6.93
CA SER A 223 1.89 0.89 -8.07
C SER A 223 1.66 1.90 -9.20
N PRO A 224 2.68 2.18 -10.04
CA PRO A 224 2.61 3.24 -11.05
C PRO A 224 1.51 3.01 -12.10
N ALA A 225 1.29 1.75 -12.50
CA ALA A 225 0.25 1.41 -13.47
C ALA A 225 -1.16 1.70 -12.91
N GLU A 226 -1.43 1.34 -11.66
CA GLU A 226 -2.71 1.59 -11.01
C GLU A 226 -2.93 3.08 -10.75
N TYR A 227 -1.86 3.81 -10.39
CA TYR A 227 -1.91 5.26 -10.23
C TYR A 227 -2.30 5.94 -11.55
N LYS A 228 -1.61 5.60 -12.66
CA LYS A 228 -1.92 6.17 -13.98
C LYS A 228 -3.35 5.84 -14.41
N GLN A 229 -3.79 4.59 -14.22
CA GLN A 229 -5.16 4.20 -14.54
C GLN A 229 -6.20 4.98 -13.73
N ALA A 230 -6.02 5.09 -12.41
CA ALA A 230 -6.91 5.84 -11.53
C ALA A 230 -6.95 7.33 -11.91
N LEU A 231 -5.80 7.92 -12.26
CA LEU A 231 -5.69 9.32 -12.68
C LEU A 231 -6.49 9.61 -13.95
N LEU A 232 -6.37 8.74 -14.97
CA LEU A 232 -7.10 8.92 -16.23
C LEU A 232 -8.60 8.72 -16.06
N LEU A 233 -9.02 7.76 -15.21
CA LEU A 233 -10.43 7.59 -14.86
C LEU A 233 -10.97 8.78 -14.07
N TYR A 234 -10.18 9.35 -13.15
CA TYR A 234 -10.53 10.53 -12.39
C TYR A 234 -10.73 11.74 -13.31
N ALA A 235 -9.77 12.00 -14.20
CA ALA A 235 -9.88 13.04 -15.21
C ALA A 235 -11.12 12.83 -16.11
N LYS A 236 -11.36 11.60 -16.57
CA LYS A 236 -12.57 11.30 -17.34
C LYS A 236 -13.84 11.61 -16.55
N ARG A 237 -13.92 11.23 -15.28
CA ARG A 237 -15.10 11.49 -14.45
C ARG A 237 -15.33 12.97 -14.19
N LEU A 238 -14.26 13.74 -13.95
CA LEU A 238 -14.33 15.20 -13.84
C LEU A 238 -14.85 15.84 -15.13
N ALA A 239 -14.42 15.32 -16.29
CA ALA A 239 -14.86 15.79 -17.59
C ALA A 239 -16.33 15.44 -17.85
N ASP A 240 -16.75 14.20 -17.60
CA ASP A 240 -18.13 13.78 -17.84
C ASP A 240 -19.13 14.63 -17.03
N GLU A 241 -18.78 14.97 -15.78
CA GLU A 241 -19.62 15.80 -14.90
C GLU A 241 -19.38 17.31 -15.01
N GLY A 242 -18.31 17.74 -15.69
CA GLY A 242 -17.99 19.16 -15.87
C GLY A 242 -17.48 19.89 -14.63
N PHE A 243 -16.82 19.20 -13.69
CA PHE A 243 -16.27 19.80 -12.47
C PHE A 243 -15.00 20.62 -12.73
N ARG A 244 -15.19 21.84 -13.25
CA ARG A 244 -14.11 22.71 -13.71
C ARG A 244 -13.07 23.04 -12.64
N SER A 245 -13.48 23.39 -11.42
CA SER A 245 -12.55 23.80 -10.35
C SER A 245 -11.60 22.66 -9.94
N LYS A 246 -12.13 21.43 -9.79
CA LYS A 246 -11.31 20.24 -9.51
C LYS A 246 -10.37 19.91 -10.68
N ALA A 247 -10.83 20.09 -11.92
CA ALA A 247 -9.98 19.90 -13.09
C ALA A 247 -8.82 20.91 -13.15
N GLU A 248 -9.08 22.18 -12.85
CA GLU A 248 -8.05 23.22 -12.76
C GLU A 248 -7.04 22.94 -11.62
N GLU A 249 -7.51 22.45 -10.48
CA GLU A 249 -6.65 22.02 -9.37
C GLU A 249 -5.72 20.88 -9.80
N LEU A 250 -6.27 19.83 -10.42
CA LEU A 250 -5.50 18.69 -10.93
C LEU A 250 -4.44 19.13 -11.97
N ILE A 251 -4.81 20.03 -12.88
CA ILE A 251 -3.88 20.56 -13.88
C ILE A 251 -2.71 21.27 -13.20
N LYS A 252 -2.98 22.14 -12.21
CA LYS A 252 -1.95 22.88 -11.48
C LYS A 252 -1.02 21.96 -10.69
N GLU A 253 -1.58 20.91 -10.09
CA GLU A 253 -0.79 19.91 -9.36
C GLU A 253 0.18 19.16 -10.28
N LEU A 254 -0.25 18.80 -11.49
CA LEU A 254 0.57 18.06 -12.45
C LEU A 254 1.52 18.95 -13.25
N SER A 255 1.15 20.22 -13.53
CA SER A 255 2.00 21.14 -14.29
C SER A 255 3.23 21.58 -13.49
N GLY A 256 3.02 21.74 -12.17
CA GLY A 256 3.99 22.38 -11.31
C GLY A 256 4.11 23.88 -11.56
N PRO A 257 5.09 24.52 -10.92
CA PRO A 257 5.43 25.90 -11.19
C PRO A 257 5.87 26.06 -12.65
N MET A 258 5.24 26.98 -13.35
CA MET A 258 5.55 27.29 -14.75
C MET A 258 6.74 28.24 -14.90
N TYR A 259 7.14 28.89 -13.80
CA TYR A 259 8.26 29.83 -13.74
C TYR A 259 8.97 29.69 -12.40
N TYR A 260 10.29 29.65 -12.42
CA TYR A 260 11.11 29.67 -11.22
C TYR A 260 10.90 31.00 -10.47
N ARG A 261 10.55 30.93 -9.17
CA ARG A 261 10.43 32.11 -8.30
C ARG A 261 11.55 32.09 -7.25
N PRO A 262 12.58 32.93 -7.38
CA PRO A 262 13.65 33.03 -6.39
C PRO A 262 13.08 33.33 -5.00
N GLY A 263 13.46 32.55 -3.99
CA GLY A 263 13.10 32.77 -2.59
C GLY A 263 11.81 32.07 -2.11
N ARG A 264 11.12 31.29 -2.95
CA ARG A 264 10.01 30.43 -2.51
C ARG A 264 10.46 28.97 -2.52
N GLU A 265 10.42 28.31 -1.37
CA GLU A 265 10.57 26.84 -1.34
C GLU A 265 9.36 26.20 -2.02
N GLU A 266 9.52 25.80 -3.28
CA GLU A 266 8.52 25.06 -4.01
C GLU A 266 8.62 23.57 -3.65
N LYS A 267 7.64 23.09 -2.88
CA LYS A 267 7.50 21.68 -2.49
C LYS A 267 7.02 20.77 -3.64
N TRP A 268 7.03 21.26 -4.88
CA TRP A 268 6.53 20.51 -6.03
C TRP A 268 7.57 19.51 -6.53
N GLN A 269 7.19 18.24 -6.62
CA GLN A 269 8.02 17.19 -7.19
C GLN A 269 7.61 16.92 -8.65
N PRO A 270 8.56 16.93 -9.61
CA PRO A 270 8.26 16.76 -11.04
C PRO A 270 7.87 15.32 -11.41
N THR A 271 8.15 14.37 -10.52
CA THR A 271 7.85 12.95 -10.72
C THR A 271 6.92 12.44 -9.64
N VAL A 272 6.14 11.42 -9.98
CA VAL A 272 5.33 10.62 -9.05
C VAL A 272 5.47 9.16 -9.48
N LEU A 273 5.88 8.28 -8.56
CA LEU A 273 6.16 6.86 -8.86
C LEU A 273 7.07 6.67 -10.09
N ASN A 274 8.12 7.48 -10.20
CA ASN A 274 9.05 7.56 -11.34
C ASN A 274 8.42 7.95 -12.70
N MET A 275 7.16 8.38 -12.73
CA MET A 275 6.51 8.94 -13.92
C MET A 275 6.61 10.47 -13.90
N ASN A 276 6.86 11.08 -15.06
CA ASN A 276 6.87 12.53 -15.20
C ASN A 276 5.44 13.10 -15.12
N LYS A 277 5.20 14.02 -14.18
CA LYS A 277 3.87 14.62 -13.97
C LYS A 277 3.38 15.40 -15.20
N ARG A 278 4.27 16.05 -15.95
CA ARG A 278 3.91 16.78 -17.18
C ARG A 278 3.53 15.84 -18.32
N ASP A 279 4.05 14.61 -18.35
CA ASP A 279 3.60 13.61 -19.32
C ASP A 279 2.22 13.06 -18.94
N LEU A 280 1.97 12.81 -17.65
CA LEU A 280 0.64 12.50 -17.15
C LEU A 280 -0.36 13.64 -17.44
N LEU A 281 0.08 14.89 -17.32
CA LEU A 281 -0.73 16.06 -17.66
C LEU A 281 -1.15 16.07 -19.13
N LYS A 282 -0.26 15.71 -20.07
CA LYS A 282 -0.62 15.62 -21.50
C LYS A 282 -1.77 14.64 -21.72
N ASP A 283 -1.72 13.47 -21.08
CA ASP A 283 -2.78 12.46 -21.15
C ASP A 283 -4.11 13.01 -20.57
N VAL A 284 -4.05 13.67 -19.40
CA VAL A 284 -5.21 14.30 -18.73
C VAL A 284 -5.82 15.42 -19.59
N LEU A 285 -5.01 16.33 -20.12
CA LEU A 285 -5.48 17.41 -20.99
C LEU A 285 -6.09 16.87 -22.28
N GLY A 286 -5.55 15.76 -22.82
CA GLY A 286 -6.15 15.07 -23.95
C GLY A 286 -7.58 14.59 -23.68
N ILE A 287 -7.87 14.14 -22.46
CA ILE A 287 -9.23 13.77 -22.04
C ILE A 287 -10.12 15.02 -21.96
N PHE A 288 -9.65 16.07 -21.29
CA PHE A 288 -10.42 17.32 -21.16
C PHE A 288 -10.73 17.97 -22.51
N ALA A 289 -9.75 18.06 -23.42
CA ALA A 289 -9.90 18.67 -24.73
C ALA A 289 -10.94 17.96 -25.64
N ARG A 290 -11.18 16.66 -25.43
CA ARG A 290 -12.20 15.87 -26.17
C ARG A 290 -13.57 15.86 -25.49
N SER A 291 -13.69 16.41 -24.28
CA SER A 291 -14.93 16.39 -23.51
C SER A 291 -15.89 17.51 -23.93
N LYS A 292 -17.20 17.31 -23.74
CA LYS A 292 -18.20 18.34 -24.07
C LYS A 292 -18.19 19.54 -23.12
N THR A 293 -17.72 19.34 -21.89
CA THR A 293 -17.84 20.30 -20.77
C THR A 293 -16.53 21.06 -20.51
N LEU A 294 -15.37 20.38 -20.64
CA LEU A 294 -14.05 20.91 -20.32
C LEU A 294 -13.15 21.10 -21.56
N ALA A 295 -13.68 20.96 -22.79
CA ALA A 295 -12.91 21.11 -24.04
C ALA A 295 -12.06 22.38 -24.06
N LYS A 296 -12.68 23.54 -23.81
CA LYS A 296 -11.99 24.84 -23.81
C LYS A 296 -10.87 24.88 -22.77
N LEU A 297 -11.13 24.40 -21.55
CA LEU A 297 -10.11 24.34 -20.50
C LEU A 297 -8.91 23.47 -20.93
N GLY A 298 -9.19 22.28 -21.47
CA GLY A 298 -8.14 21.37 -21.94
C GLY A 298 -7.28 21.98 -23.05
N GLN A 299 -7.92 22.62 -24.04
CA GLN A 299 -7.24 23.27 -25.17
C GLN A 299 -6.38 24.46 -24.72
N ASP A 300 -6.93 25.34 -23.87
CA ASP A 300 -6.21 26.52 -23.34
C ASP A 300 -4.91 26.08 -22.63
N TYR A 301 -4.98 25.05 -21.79
CA TYR A 301 -3.80 24.54 -21.07
C TYR A 301 -2.84 23.75 -21.96
N GLN A 302 -3.29 23.11 -23.04
CA GLN A 302 -2.40 22.49 -24.03
C GLN A 302 -1.54 23.55 -24.74
N GLU A 303 -2.13 24.68 -25.11
CA GLU A 303 -1.40 25.80 -25.72
C GLU A 303 -0.39 26.42 -24.74
N ILE A 304 -0.80 26.60 -23.48
CA ILE A 304 0.06 27.13 -22.42
C ILE A 304 1.27 26.20 -22.19
N LEU A 305 1.04 24.89 -22.12
CA LEU A 305 2.11 23.89 -21.95
C LEU A 305 3.07 23.88 -23.15
N LYS A 306 2.55 24.01 -24.37
CA LYS A 306 3.36 24.07 -25.59
C LYS A 306 4.28 25.30 -25.59
N LYS A 307 3.74 26.48 -25.28
CA LYS A 307 4.50 27.74 -25.20
C LYS A 307 5.55 27.73 -24.08
N ALA A 308 5.29 27.03 -22.97
CA ALA A 308 6.26 26.90 -21.89
C ALA A 308 7.47 26.06 -22.33
N ASN A 309 7.25 24.93 -22.99
CA ASN A 309 8.34 24.08 -23.47
C ASN A 309 9.18 24.76 -24.56
N GLU A 310 8.57 25.53 -25.47
CA GLU A 310 9.29 26.27 -26.51
C GLU A 310 10.25 27.34 -25.97
N LYS A 311 10.06 27.81 -24.72
CA LYS A 311 10.94 28.79 -24.08
C LYS A 311 12.09 28.17 -23.30
N ASP A 312 11.98 26.91 -22.90
CA ASP A 312 13.05 26.19 -22.18
C ASP A 312 14.13 25.65 -23.15
N ASP A 313 13.83 25.57 -24.46
CA ASP A 313 14.73 25.08 -25.53
C ASP A 313 15.59 26.20 -26.18
N VAL A 314 15.50 27.45 -25.69
CA VAL A 314 16.25 28.64 -26.18
C VAL A 314 17.19 29.17 -25.11
#